data_AF-A0A1E4A495-F1
#
_entry.id   AF-A0A1E4A495-F1
#
_cell.length_a   1.000
_cell.length_b   1.000
_cell.length_c   1.000
_cell.angle_alpha   90.00
_cell.angle_beta   90.00
_cell.angle_gamma   90.00
#
_symmetry.space_group_name_H-M   'P 1'
#
loop_
_entity.id
_entity.type
_entity.pdbx_description
1 polymer ?
#
loop_
_entity_poly.entity_id
_entity_poly.type
_entity_poly.pdbx_seq_one_letter_code
_entity_poly.pdbx_strand_id
1 'polypeptide(L)'
;MLLNDLYFLQSVSDTGETVTFDLLVKVDHPLYKGHFPGRPVTPGVVLAEMVKELLESLLGKSLEMVRMRQCKFLSAHDPGRYPQIGISVSWTPGDEYTVQASGSFQSEVFFRLSACYREA
;
A
#
# COMPACT_ATOMS: atom_id res chain seq x y z
N MET A 1 -2.62 11.13 7.03
CA MET A 1 -1.79 9.94 7.30
C MET A 1 -2.73 8.81 7.66
N LEU A 2 -2.60 7.66 6.98
CA LEU A 2 -3.44 6.48 7.12
C LEU A 2 -2.85 5.48 8.12
N LEU A 3 -1.51 5.41 8.21
CA LEU A 3 -0.82 4.62 9.23
C LEU A 3 -1.22 5.06 10.64
N ASN A 4 -1.48 4.08 11.50
CA ASN A 4 -2.01 4.23 12.87
C ASN A 4 -3.46 4.75 12.96
N ASP A 5 -4.19 4.79 11.84
CA ASP A 5 -5.63 5.10 11.81
C ASP A 5 -6.41 4.04 11.03
N LEU A 6 -6.20 3.98 9.72
CA LEU A 6 -6.81 2.98 8.83
C LEU A 6 -6.07 1.65 8.87
N TYR A 7 -4.75 1.67 8.97
CA TYR A 7 -3.94 0.46 9.00
C TYR A 7 -2.78 0.56 9.99
N PHE A 8 -2.29 -0.59 10.42
CA PHE A 8 -1.28 -0.72 11.48
C PHE A 8 -0.21 -1.70 11.04
N LEU A 9 1.05 -1.29 11.19
CA LEU A 9 2.21 -2.13 10.91
C LEU A 9 2.30 -3.26 11.94
N GLN A 10 2.42 -4.50 11.46
CA GLN A 10 2.63 -5.70 12.30
C GLN A 10 4.09 -6.13 12.27
N SER A 11 4.67 -6.27 11.08
CA SER A 11 6.05 -6.67 10.88
C SER A 11 6.63 -6.09 9.59
N VAL A 12 7.95 -5.99 9.57
CA VAL A 12 8.75 -5.63 8.39
C VAL A 12 9.77 -6.73 8.15
N SER A 13 9.91 -7.14 6.91
CA SER A 13 10.98 -8.03 6.46
C SER A 13 11.71 -7.41 5.28
N ASP A 14 13.03 -7.45 5.30
CA ASP A 14 13.88 -6.88 4.26
C ASP A 14 14.84 -7.97 3.75
N THR A 15 14.78 -8.23 2.45
CA THR A 15 15.66 -9.20 1.76
C THR A 15 16.83 -8.53 1.04
N GLY A 16 16.97 -7.20 1.12
CA GLY A 16 17.92 -6.38 0.36
C GLY A 16 17.44 -5.99 -1.04
N GLU A 17 16.55 -6.80 -1.65
CA GLU A 17 15.93 -6.50 -2.94
C GLU A 17 14.52 -5.95 -2.81
N THR A 18 13.80 -6.36 -1.76
CA THR A 18 12.40 -6.02 -1.53
C THR A 18 12.15 -5.94 -0.04
N VAL A 19 11.42 -4.91 0.37
CA VAL A 19 10.91 -4.79 1.74
C VAL A 19 9.43 -5.16 1.74
N THR A 20 9.04 -6.08 2.61
CA THR A 20 7.64 -6.48 2.78
C THR A 20 7.13 -6.07 4.15
N PHE A 21 5.97 -5.42 4.14
CA PHE A 21 5.25 -4.95 5.30
C PHE A 21 4.00 -5.79 5.51
N ASP A 22 3.87 -6.42 6.66
CA ASP A 22 2.63 -7.04 7.07
C ASP A 22 1.79 -6.02 7.83
N LEU A 23 0.58 -5.79 7.36
CA LEU A 23 -0.30 -4.74 7.86
C LEU A 23 -1.62 -5.34 8.32
N LEU A 24 -2.20 -4.74 9.36
CA LEU A 24 -3.58 -4.96 9.77
C LEU A 24 -4.44 -3.76 9.37
N VAL A 25 -5.46 -3.97 8.55
CA VAL A 25 -6.41 -2.96 8.09
C VAL A 25 -7.65 -2.95 8.97
N LYS A 26 -8.02 -1.78 9.46
CA LYS A 26 -9.10 -1.58 10.42
C LYS A 26 -10.47 -1.65 9.75
N VAL A 27 -11.20 -2.74 9.97
CA VAL A 27 -12.52 -3.01 9.36
C VAL A 27 -13.59 -1.95 9.65
N ASP A 28 -13.57 -1.39 10.86
CA ASP A 28 -14.57 -0.46 11.38
C ASP A 28 -14.21 1.01 11.08
N HIS A 29 -13.19 1.24 10.24
CA HIS A 29 -12.78 2.59 9.87
C HIS A 29 -13.90 3.32 9.11
N PRO A 30 -14.19 4.61 9.42
CA PRO A 30 -15.29 5.38 8.82
C PRO A 30 -15.29 5.42 7.30
N LEU A 31 -14.12 5.28 6.66
CA LEU A 31 -13.97 5.17 5.21
C LEU A 31 -14.91 4.13 4.59
N TYR A 32 -15.09 2.98 5.23
CA TYR A 32 -15.90 1.89 4.70
C TYR A 32 -17.40 2.15 4.78
N LYS A 33 -17.84 3.16 5.54
CA LYS A 33 -19.24 3.62 5.51
C LYS A 33 -19.63 4.14 4.12
N GLY A 34 -18.66 4.66 3.36
CA GLY A 34 -18.86 5.12 1.98
C GLY A 34 -18.40 4.12 0.91
N HIS A 35 -17.61 3.10 1.26
CA HIS A 35 -16.96 2.22 0.27
C HIS A 35 -16.93 0.75 0.72
N PHE A 36 -18.02 0.02 0.64
CA PHE A 36 -19.39 0.44 0.35
C PHE A 36 -20.30 0.05 1.52
N PRO A 37 -21.43 0.74 1.75
CA PRO A 37 -22.39 0.32 2.78
C PRO A 37 -22.75 -1.17 2.67
N GLY A 38 -22.50 -1.94 3.72
CA GLY A 38 -22.77 -3.40 3.77
C GLY A 38 -21.80 -4.29 2.97
N ARG A 39 -20.84 -3.71 2.24
CA ARG A 39 -19.82 -4.44 1.48
C ARG A 39 -18.51 -3.63 1.47
N PRO A 40 -17.71 -3.69 2.55
CA PRO A 40 -16.49 -2.89 2.66
C PRO A 40 -15.46 -3.33 1.61
N VAL A 41 -14.87 -2.36 0.93
CA VAL A 41 -13.79 -2.56 -0.05
C VAL A 41 -12.77 -1.44 0.17
N THR A 42 -11.48 -1.75 0.26
CA THR A 42 -10.46 -0.70 0.33
C THR A 42 -10.35 -0.01 -1.03
N PRO A 43 -10.53 1.33 -1.12
CA PRO A 43 -10.37 2.06 -2.37
C PRO A 43 -8.98 1.89 -2.95
N GLY A 44 -8.88 1.79 -4.27
CA GLY A 44 -7.59 1.60 -4.94
C GLY A 44 -6.58 2.74 -4.66
N VAL A 45 -7.06 3.98 -4.58
CA VAL A 45 -6.23 5.15 -4.24
C VAL A 45 -5.68 5.10 -2.81
N VAL A 46 -6.41 4.47 -1.89
CA VAL A 46 -5.95 4.28 -0.51
C VAL A 46 -4.83 3.26 -0.48
N LEU A 47 -4.95 2.16 -1.23
CA LEU A 47 -3.86 1.18 -1.38
C LEU A 47 -2.61 1.81 -1.99
N ALA A 48 -2.75 2.73 -2.95
CA ALA A 48 -1.63 3.47 -3.51
C ALA A 48 -1.00 4.43 -2.49
N GLU A 49 -1.79 5.12 -1.68
CA GLU A 49 -1.28 5.99 -0.61
C GLU A 49 -0.55 5.20 0.48
N MET A 50 -1.04 4.00 0.84
CA MET A 50 -0.32 3.11 1.76
C MET A 50 1.09 2.79 1.23
N VAL A 51 1.25 2.52 -0.06
CA VAL A 51 2.59 2.30 -0.66
C VAL A 51 3.47 3.54 -0.50
N LYS A 52 2.93 4.74 -0.72
CA LYS A 52 3.67 5.99 -0.53
C LYS A 52 4.11 6.16 0.93
N GLU A 53 3.19 6.04 1.90
CA GLU A 53 3.53 6.19 3.33
C GLU A 53 4.59 5.17 3.79
N LEU A 54 4.51 3.94 3.30
CA LEU A 54 5.53 2.92 3.58
C LEU A 54 6.88 3.27 2.97
N LEU A 55 6.91 3.74 1.72
CA LEU A 55 8.14 4.17 1.08
C LEU A 55 8.75 5.39 1.78
N GLU A 56 7.93 6.36 2.19
CA GLU A 56 8.37 7.52 2.99
C GLU A 56 9.00 7.05 4.31
N SER A 57 8.41 6.04 4.97
CA SER A 57 8.96 5.46 6.20
C SER A 57 10.33 4.79 6.00
N LEU A 58 10.56 4.16 4.84
CA LEU A 58 11.84 3.51 4.52
C LEU A 58 12.94 4.49 4.19
N LEU A 59 12.59 5.53 3.43
CA LEU A 59 13.55 6.51 2.95
C LEU A 59 13.80 7.63 3.97
N GLY A 60 12.94 7.76 4.99
CA GLY A 60 13.01 8.85 5.96
C GLY A 60 12.75 10.22 5.32
N LYS A 61 11.95 10.25 4.25
CA LYS A 61 11.72 11.43 3.39
C LYS A 61 10.24 11.57 3.09
N SER A 62 9.78 12.80 2.94
CA SER A 62 8.48 13.09 2.33
C SER A 62 8.58 12.94 0.82
N LEU A 63 7.57 12.35 0.19
CA LEU A 63 7.59 12.04 -1.24
C LEU A 63 6.37 12.59 -1.96
N GLU A 64 6.56 13.03 -3.19
CA GLU A 64 5.49 13.31 -4.13
C GLU A 64 5.49 12.27 -5.25
N MET A 65 4.32 11.74 -5.60
CA MET A 65 4.19 10.90 -6.78
C MET A 65 4.23 11.78 -8.03
N VAL A 66 5.28 11.62 -8.84
CA VAL A 66 5.43 12.34 -10.11
C VAL A 66 4.62 11.66 -11.21
N ARG A 67 4.63 10.32 -11.24
CA ARG A 67 3.97 9.55 -12.29
C ARG A 67 3.56 8.17 -11.82
N MET A 68 2.35 7.77 -12.15
CA MET A 68 1.91 6.38 -12.06
C MET A 68 2.07 5.69 -13.42
N ARG A 69 3.02 4.75 -13.53
CA ARG A 69 3.28 4.03 -14.79
C ARG A 69 2.27 2.91 -15.02
N GLN A 70 1.95 2.18 -13.96
CA GLN A 70 0.97 1.10 -13.99
C GLN A 70 0.28 0.99 -12.64
N CYS A 71 -1.03 0.85 -12.64
CA CYS A 71 -1.80 0.51 -11.46
C CYS A 71 -2.89 -0.48 -11.85
N LYS A 72 -2.82 -1.68 -11.30
CA LYS A 72 -3.75 -2.78 -11.56
C LYS A 72 -4.36 -3.22 -10.24
N PHE A 73 -5.68 -3.12 -10.12
CA PHE A 73 -6.46 -3.72 -9.05
C PHE A 73 -6.98 -5.06 -9.55
N LEU A 74 -6.33 -6.14 -9.14
CA LEU A 74 -6.57 -7.49 -9.63
C LEU A 74 -7.72 -8.16 -8.88
N SER A 75 -7.91 -7.80 -7.60
CA SER A 75 -9.07 -8.17 -6.81
C SER A 75 -9.40 -7.13 -5.75
N ALA A 76 -10.64 -7.17 -5.27
CA ALA A 76 -11.12 -6.25 -4.23
C ALA A 76 -10.60 -6.69 -2.86
N HIS A 77 -9.88 -5.79 -2.18
CA HIS A 77 -9.53 -5.99 -0.78
C HIS A 77 -10.73 -5.67 0.12
N ASP A 78 -11.39 -6.71 0.62
CA ASP A 78 -12.43 -6.61 1.66
C ASP A 78 -11.76 -6.80 3.04
N PRO A 79 -11.64 -5.76 3.88
CA PRO A 79 -10.97 -5.88 5.17
C PRO A 79 -11.71 -6.81 6.15
N GLY A 80 -13.01 -7.07 5.94
CA GLY A 80 -13.81 -8.00 6.75
C GLY A 80 -13.50 -9.45 6.45
N ARG A 81 -13.05 -9.74 5.23
CA ARG A 81 -12.58 -11.07 4.83
C ARG A 81 -11.07 -11.22 4.97
N TYR A 82 -10.33 -10.16 4.64
CA TYR A 82 -8.88 -10.10 4.62
C TYR A 82 -8.43 -8.88 5.42
N PRO A 83 -8.43 -8.93 6.75
CA PRO A 83 -7.97 -7.81 7.57
C PRO A 83 -6.45 -7.64 7.46
N GLN A 84 -5.73 -8.66 7.01
CA GLN A 84 -4.28 -8.63 6.82
C GLN A 84 -3.93 -8.44 5.35
N ILE A 85 -2.93 -7.59 5.10
CA ILE A 85 -2.34 -7.41 3.78
C ILE A 85 -0.82 -7.30 3.90
N GLY A 86 -0.10 -8.09 3.10
CA GLY A 86 1.33 -7.94 2.88
C GLY A 86 1.57 -7.00 1.72
N ILE A 87 2.26 -5.88 1.93
CA ILE A 87 2.69 -4.97 0.87
C ILE A 87 4.19 -5.13 0.68
N SER A 88 4.60 -5.65 -0.48
CA SER A 88 6.00 -5.71 -0.90
C SER A 88 6.32 -4.48 -1.74
N VAL A 89 7.46 -3.84 -1.45
CA VAL A 89 7.95 -2.64 -2.13
C VAL A 89 9.41 -2.84 -2.52
N SER A 90 9.75 -2.53 -3.76
CA SER A 90 11.13 -2.38 -4.22
C SER A 90 11.28 -1.06 -4.97
N TRP A 91 12.46 -0.47 -4.90
CA TRP A 91 12.73 0.80 -5.56
C TRP A 91 14.15 0.86 -6.10
N THR A 92 14.33 1.67 -7.13
CA THR A 92 15.63 2.03 -7.69
C THR A 92 15.84 3.52 -7.48
N PRO A 93 16.93 3.93 -6.80
CA PRO A 93 17.25 5.35 -6.61
C PRO A 93 17.68 6.02 -7.93
N GLY A 94 17.50 7.33 -8.00
CA GLY A 94 17.84 8.19 -9.13
C GLY A 94 17.37 9.63 -8.85
N ASP A 95 17.28 10.47 -9.88
CA ASP A 95 16.65 11.81 -9.76
C ASP A 95 15.19 11.68 -9.27
N GLU A 96 14.53 10.60 -9.69
CA GLU A 96 13.25 10.12 -9.15
C GLU A 96 13.42 8.65 -8.72
N TYR A 97 12.79 8.25 -7.62
CA TYR A 97 12.67 6.87 -7.19
C TYR A 97 11.70 6.13 -8.10
N THR A 98 12.18 5.11 -8.82
CA THR A 98 11.30 4.20 -9.56
C THR A 98 10.89 3.05 -8.64
N VAL A 99 9.60 2.89 -8.41
CA VAL A 99 9.03 2.00 -7.39
C VAL A 99 8.16 0.94 -8.05
N GLN A 100 8.27 -0.28 -7.56
CA GLN A 100 7.33 -1.37 -7.81
C GLN A 100 6.77 -1.85 -6.48
N ALA A 101 5.46 -2.07 -6.44
CA ALA A 101 4.79 -2.58 -5.24
C ALA A 101 3.67 -3.56 -5.58
N SER A 102 3.42 -4.49 -4.67
CA SER A 102 2.26 -5.40 -4.73
C SER A 102 1.68 -5.64 -3.36
N GLY A 103 0.35 -5.63 -3.27
CA GLY A 103 -0.39 -6.00 -2.07
C GLY A 103 -1.07 -7.35 -2.25
N SER A 104 -0.85 -8.27 -1.31
CA SER A 104 -1.41 -9.61 -1.35
C SER A 104 -1.66 -10.19 0.03
N PHE A 105 -2.51 -11.22 0.11
CA PHE A 105 -2.65 -12.06 1.29
C PHE A 105 -2.78 -13.51 0.84
N GLN A 106 -1.92 -14.39 1.35
CA GLN A 106 -1.79 -15.77 0.87
C GLN A 106 -1.59 -15.83 -0.65
N SER A 107 -2.46 -16.48 -1.41
CA SER A 107 -2.38 -16.55 -2.88
C SER A 107 -3.14 -15.43 -3.60
N GLU A 108 -3.88 -14.59 -2.86
CA GLU A 108 -4.70 -13.53 -3.44
C GLU A 108 -3.88 -12.25 -3.61
N VAL A 109 -3.81 -11.72 -4.84
CA VAL A 109 -3.13 -10.47 -5.14
C VAL A 109 -4.18 -9.39 -5.37
N PHE A 110 -4.22 -8.37 -4.51
CA PHE A 110 -5.19 -7.28 -4.59
C PHE A 110 -4.77 -6.24 -5.61
N PHE A 111 -3.49 -5.84 -5.60
CA PHE A 111 -3.00 -4.82 -6.52
C PHE A 111 -1.53 -4.99 -6.90
N ARG A 112 -1.17 -4.38 -8.04
CA ARG A 112 0.21 -4.14 -8.47
C ARG A 112 0.34 -2.69 -8.92
N LEU A 113 1.40 -2.02 -8.46
CA LEU A 113 1.71 -0.63 -8.73
C LEU A 113 3.14 -0.51 -9.27
N SER A 114 3.33 0.33 -10.28
CA SER A 114 4.62 0.90 -10.64
C SER A 114 4.48 2.41 -10.77
N ALA A 115 5.31 3.16 -10.06
CA ALA A 115 5.25 4.62 -9.99
C ALA A 115 6.64 5.23 -9.83
N CYS A 116 6.74 6.53 -10.12
CA CYS A 116 7.91 7.35 -9.88
C CYS A 116 7.59 8.38 -8.80
N TYR A 117 8.49 8.52 -7.83
CA TYR A 117 8.39 9.48 -6.74
C TYR A 117 9.62 10.38 -6.69
N ARG A 118 9.47 11.59 -6.19
CA ARG A 118 10.57 12.48 -5.83
C ARG A 118 10.42 12.93 -4.39
N GLU A 119 11.50 13.42 -3.80
CA GLU A 119 11.43 14.13 -2.52
C GLU A 119 10.59 15.40 -2.66
N ALA A 120 9.70 15.62 -1.69
CA ALA A 120 8.78 16.77 -1.64
C ALA A 120 9.48 18.05 -1.19
#